data_AF-A0A7Y5PXZ3-F1
#
_entry.id   AF-A0A7Y5PXZ3-F1
#
_cell.length_a   1.000
_cell.length_b   1.000
_cell.length_c   1.000
_cell.angle_alpha   90.00
_cell.angle_beta   90.00
_cell.angle_gamma   90.00
#
_symmetry.space_group_name_H-M   'P 1'
#
loop_
_entity.id
_entity.type
_entity.pdbx_description
1 polymer ?
#
loop_
_entity_poly.entity_id
_entity_poly.type
_entity_poly.pdbx_seq_one_letter_code
_entity_poly.pdbx_strand_id
1 'polypeptide(L)'
;MASALPSTRASRVPALALLNLLALFLPGAAGVVGFVLWLGDPRLRWLDPRTGAVHFGVIAIAGALATFAGVADWVLHQRGARVVGARERRVELAALAGGGAPLFVVMAIATLSASPEAWLVPAVVLALATTIAIAYDELTFHRKCSAFETACHRALTFGMGVAWLAWMHGVFVERAAHG
;
A
#
# COMPACT_ATOMS: atom_id res chain seq x y z
N MET A 1 -24.52 40.89 23.76
CA MET A 1 -23.83 40.34 22.58
C MET A 1 -23.49 38.89 22.89
N ALA A 2 -24.29 37.95 22.38
CA ALA A 2 -24.08 36.53 22.63
C ALA A 2 -23.00 36.00 21.66
N SER A 3 -21.86 35.60 22.22
CA SER A 3 -20.82 34.83 21.55
C SER A 3 -21.43 33.51 21.06
N ALA A 4 -21.59 33.36 19.76
CA ALA A 4 -21.95 32.09 19.16
C ALA A 4 -20.76 31.14 19.32
N LEU A 5 -20.89 30.15 20.20
CA LEU A 5 -19.94 29.06 20.33
C LEU A 5 -19.77 28.38 18.96
N PRO A 6 -18.54 28.05 18.53
CA PRO A 6 -18.30 27.34 17.29
C PRO A 6 -19.04 25.99 17.37
N SER A 7 -19.98 25.79 16.45
CA SER A 7 -20.73 24.54 16.36
C SER A 7 -19.72 23.40 16.16
N THR A 8 -19.58 22.54 17.15
CA THR A 8 -18.86 21.27 17.04
C THR A 8 -19.69 20.34 16.16
N ARG A 9 -19.72 20.61 14.85
CA ARG A 9 -20.10 19.58 13.88
C ARG A 9 -19.05 18.50 14.01
N ALA A 10 -19.40 17.44 14.73
CA ALA A 10 -18.74 16.15 14.58
C ALA A 10 -18.80 15.82 13.08
N SER A 11 -17.72 16.11 12.35
CA SER A 11 -17.60 15.80 10.94
C SER A 11 -17.61 14.28 10.86
N ARG A 12 -18.74 13.71 10.46
CA ARG A 12 -18.80 12.29 10.15
C ARG A 12 -17.75 12.05 9.07
N VAL A 13 -16.82 11.13 9.34
CA VAL A 13 -15.85 10.68 8.34
C VAL A 13 -16.65 10.16 7.15
N PRO A 14 -16.44 10.69 5.94
CA PRO A 14 -17.16 10.19 4.77
C PRO A 14 -16.88 8.69 4.59
N ALA A 15 -17.89 7.89 4.24
CA ALA A 15 -17.70 6.44 4.05
C ALA A 15 -16.56 6.11 3.07
N LEU A 16 -16.41 6.91 2.00
CA LEU A 16 -15.30 6.78 1.04
C LEU A 16 -13.92 7.01 1.68
N ALA A 17 -13.81 7.91 2.65
CA ALA A 17 -12.55 8.16 3.36
C ALA A 17 -12.15 6.96 4.24
N LEU A 18 -13.13 6.28 4.84
CA LEU A 18 -12.88 5.04 5.58
C LEU A 18 -12.52 3.89 4.63
N LEU A 19 -13.18 3.79 3.48
CA LEU A 19 -12.86 2.78 2.47
C LEU A 19 -11.44 2.93 1.91
N ASN A 20 -10.98 4.17 1.66
CA ASN A 20 -9.60 4.42 1.23
C ASN A 20 -8.60 3.97 2.29
N LEU A 21 -8.87 4.30 3.56
CA LEU A 21 -8.03 3.87 4.68
C LEU A 21 -7.98 2.34 4.77
N LEU A 22 -9.12 1.66 4.68
CA LEU A 22 -9.17 0.20 4.69
C LEU A 22 -8.42 -0.39 3.50
N ALA A 23 -8.59 0.16 2.30
CA ALA A 23 -7.91 -0.32 1.09
C ALA A 23 -6.38 -0.16 1.19
N LEU A 24 -5.90 0.87 1.89
CA LEU A 24 -4.47 1.06 2.19
C LEU A 24 -3.96 0.01 3.20
N PHE A 25 -4.73 -0.25 4.27
CA PHE A 25 -4.28 -1.09 5.38
C PHE A 25 -4.45 -2.60 5.16
N LEU A 26 -5.52 -3.00 4.48
CA LEU A 26 -5.90 -4.40 4.36
C LEU A 26 -4.78 -5.27 3.78
N PRO A 27 -4.07 -4.87 2.71
CA PRO A 27 -2.96 -5.67 2.16
C PRO A 27 -1.81 -5.82 3.16
N GLY A 28 -1.43 -4.75 3.87
CA GLY A 28 -0.36 -4.80 4.87
C GLY A 28 -0.72 -5.72 6.05
N ALA A 29 -1.94 -5.59 6.58
CA ALA A 29 -2.43 -6.46 7.65
C ALA A 29 -2.53 -7.93 7.19
N ALA A 30 -3.05 -8.18 6.00
CA ALA A 30 -3.13 -9.51 5.42
C ALA A 30 -1.73 -10.12 5.19
N GLY A 31 -0.75 -9.32 4.78
CA GLY A 31 0.63 -9.75 4.62
C GLY A 31 1.27 -10.20 5.94
N VAL A 32 1.08 -9.43 7.01
CA VAL A 32 1.56 -9.79 8.36
C VAL A 32 0.89 -11.07 8.85
N VAL A 33 -0.44 -11.16 8.75
CA VAL A 33 -1.19 -12.35 9.15
C VAL A 33 -0.76 -13.57 8.35
N GLY A 34 -0.65 -13.43 7.03
CA GLY A 34 -0.16 -14.49 6.13
C GLY A 34 1.22 -14.97 6.57
N PHE A 35 2.17 -14.06 6.75
CA PHE A 35 3.51 -14.41 7.21
C PHE A 35 3.51 -15.19 8.53
N VAL A 36 2.76 -14.72 9.54
CA VAL A 36 2.68 -15.41 10.84
C VAL A 36 2.11 -16.81 10.69
N LEU A 37 1.06 -16.98 9.88
CA LEU A 37 0.47 -18.29 9.59
C LEU A 37 1.41 -19.22 8.82
N TRP A 38 2.38 -18.66 8.09
CA TRP A 38 3.29 -19.37 7.20
C TRP A 38 4.67 -19.66 7.78
N LEU A 39 5.01 -19.11 8.95
CA LEU A 39 6.31 -19.30 9.63
C LEU A 39 6.70 -20.77 9.86
N GLY A 40 5.76 -21.72 9.74
CA GLY A 40 6.02 -23.16 9.89
C GLY A 40 5.95 -23.99 8.60
N ASP A 41 5.61 -23.40 7.44
CA ASP A 41 5.46 -24.16 6.19
C ASP A 41 6.84 -24.45 5.56
N PRO A 42 7.24 -25.72 5.38
CA PRO A 42 8.52 -26.07 4.76
C PRO A 42 8.70 -25.48 3.35
N ARG A 43 7.61 -25.27 2.60
CA ARG A 43 7.62 -24.69 1.25
C ARG A 43 7.99 -23.21 1.25
N LEU A 44 7.88 -22.56 2.40
CA LEU A 44 8.11 -21.14 2.59
C LEU A 44 9.36 -20.88 3.45
N ARG A 45 10.23 -21.88 3.63
CA ARG A 45 11.50 -21.72 4.36
C ARG A 45 12.43 -20.68 3.75
N TRP A 46 12.37 -20.48 2.43
CA TRP A 46 13.09 -19.41 1.74
C TRP A 46 12.60 -18.01 2.14
N LEU A 47 11.47 -17.89 2.86
CA LEU A 47 10.97 -16.66 3.46
C LEU A 47 11.43 -16.46 4.92
N ASP A 48 12.12 -17.43 5.52
CA ASP A 48 12.55 -17.32 6.92
C ASP A 48 13.68 -16.29 7.06
N PRO A 49 13.46 -15.14 7.73
CA PRO A 49 14.48 -14.11 7.90
C PRO A 49 15.71 -14.61 8.68
N ARG A 50 15.58 -15.69 9.45
CA ARG A 50 16.71 -16.34 10.16
C ARG A 50 17.67 -17.05 9.21
N THR A 51 17.19 -17.41 8.02
CA THR A 51 17.98 -18.12 7.00
C THR A 51 18.58 -17.21 5.95
N GLY A 52 18.39 -15.89 6.08
CA GLY A 52 19.01 -14.89 5.21
C GLY A 52 18.05 -14.15 4.26
N ALA A 53 16.73 -14.35 4.40
CA ALA A 53 15.71 -13.70 3.56
C ALA A 53 15.57 -12.19 3.85
N VAL A 54 16.58 -11.40 3.47
CA VAL A 54 16.64 -9.93 3.64
C VAL A 54 15.43 -9.24 3.02
N HIS A 55 14.87 -9.82 1.95
CA HIS A 55 13.69 -9.30 1.27
C HIS A 55 12.50 -9.10 2.21
N PHE A 56 12.29 -9.99 3.17
CA PHE A 56 11.19 -9.86 4.14
C PHE A 56 11.41 -8.71 5.12
N GLY A 57 12.65 -8.50 5.57
CA GLY A 57 13.01 -7.32 6.36
C GLY A 57 12.79 -6.02 5.59
N VAL A 58 13.17 -6.00 4.31
CA VAL A 58 12.96 -4.84 3.43
C VAL A 58 11.47 -4.58 3.23
N ILE A 59 10.66 -5.61 2.94
CA ILE A 59 9.19 -5.48 2.80
C ILE A 59 8.58 -4.93 4.09
N ALA A 60 8.97 -5.47 5.25
CA ALA A 60 8.44 -5.05 6.54
C ALA A 60 8.75 -3.58 6.84
N ILE A 61 10.01 -3.16 6.66
CA ILE A 61 10.44 -1.78 6.92
C ILE A 61 9.80 -0.81 5.92
N ALA A 62 9.88 -1.12 4.63
CA ALA A 62 9.35 -0.24 3.58
C ALA A 62 7.81 -0.15 3.62
N GLY A 63 7.13 -1.29 3.88
CA GLY A 63 5.69 -1.36 4.07
C GLY A 63 5.23 -0.61 5.33
N ALA A 64 5.95 -0.72 6.44
CA ALA A 64 5.66 0.05 7.65
C ALA A 64 5.81 1.56 7.41
N LEU A 65 6.90 1.98 6.75
CA LEU A 65 7.10 3.39 6.40
C LEU A 65 5.97 3.92 5.51
N ALA A 66 5.58 3.18 4.47
CA ALA A 66 4.48 3.57 3.60
C ALA A 66 3.14 3.65 4.34
N THR A 67 2.88 2.68 5.24
CA THR A 67 1.66 2.65 6.06
C THR A 67 1.60 3.87 6.99
N PHE A 68 2.67 4.17 7.72
CA PHE A 68 2.71 5.34 8.60
C PHE A 68 2.58 6.65 7.83
N ALA A 69 3.19 6.75 6.64
CA ALA A 69 3.05 7.90 5.77
C ALA A 69 1.60 8.10 5.30
N GLY A 70 0.91 7.03 4.88
CA GLY A 70 -0.49 7.09 4.45
C GLY A 70 -1.46 7.38 5.60
N VAL A 71 -1.18 6.87 6.81
CA VAL A 71 -1.93 7.27 8.02
C VAL A 71 -1.74 8.74 8.32
N ALA A 72 -0.50 9.23 8.28
CA ALA A 72 -0.20 10.63 8.53
C ALA A 72 -0.93 11.53 7.52
N ASP A 73 -0.88 11.20 6.24
CA ASP A 73 -1.60 11.92 5.18
C ASP A 73 -3.11 11.89 5.40
N TRP A 74 -3.69 10.72 5.67
CA TRP A 74 -5.11 10.60 6.01
C TRP A 74 -5.49 11.49 7.20
N VAL A 75 -4.71 11.50 8.29
CA VAL A 75 -4.95 12.36 9.45
C VAL A 75 -4.91 13.85 9.07
N LEU A 76 -3.99 14.28 8.20
CA LEU A 76 -3.92 15.67 7.72
C LEU A 76 -5.20 16.06 6.97
N HIS A 77 -5.71 15.19 6.10
CA HIS A 77 -6.94 15.45 5.36
C HIS A 77 -8.14 15.54 6.30
N GLN A 78 -8.20 14.68 7.32
CA GLN A 78 -9.25 14.72 8.33
C GLN A 78 -9.21 15.99 9.20
N ARG A 79 -8.03 16.59 9.38
CA ARG A 79 -7.84 17.88 10.07
C ARG A 79 -8.17 19.09 9.20
N GLY A 80 -8.54 18.88 7.93
CA GLY A 80 -8.92 19.96 7.01
C GLY A 80 -7.74 20.73 6.45
N ALA A 81 -6.54 20.16 6.43
CA ALA A 81 -5.37 20.77 5.80
C ALA A 81 -5.61 21.09 4.31
N ARG A 82 -6.46 20.28 3.64
CA ARG A 82 -6.94 20.48 2.28
C ARG A 82 -8.35 19.91 2.13
N VAL A 83 -9.17 20.52 1.27
CA VAL A 83 -10.49 19.99 0.93
C VAL A 83 -10.33 18.91 -0.14
N VAL A 84 -10.47 17.66 0.27
CA VAL A 84 -10.42 16.49 -0.63
C VAL A 84 -11.80 16.25 -1.24
N GLY A 85 -11.90 16.39 -2.55
CA GLY A 85 -13.16 16.27 -3.28
C GLY A 85 -13.64 14.81 -3.41
N ALA A 86 -14.94 14.61 -3.68
CA ALA A 86 -15.49 13.27 -3.89
C ALA A 86 -14.89 12.55 -5.11
N ARG A 87 -14.46 13.31 -6.14
CA ARG A 87 -13.81 12.76 -7.33
C ARG A 87 -12.43 12.19 -7.01
N GLU A 88 -11.63 12.95 -6.29
CA GLU A 88 -10.30 12.55 -5.82
C GLU A 88 -10.38 11.28 -4.98
N ARG A 89 -11.27 11.24 -3.97
CA ARG A 89 -11.48 10.04 -3.15
C ARG A 89 -11.84 8.79 -3.95
N ARG A 90 -12.58 8.92 -5.05
CA ARG A 90 -12.92 7.79 -5.93
C ARG A 90 -11.73 7.32 -6.75
N VAL A 91 -10.88 8.25 -7.19
CA VAL A 91 -9.64 7.94 -7.91
C VAL A 91 -8.66 7.23 -6.98
N GLU A 92 -8.45 7.77 -5.77
CA GLU A 92 -7.68 7.12 -4.70
C GLU A 92 -8.19 5.69 -4.44
N LEU A 93 -9.51 5.52 -4.26
CA LEU A 93 -10.10 4.21 -4.03
C LEU A 93 -9.85 3.26 -5.21
N ALA A 94 -9.99 3.75 -6.44
CA ALA A 94 -9.75 2.95 -7.64
C ALA A 94 -8.28 2.53 -7.76
N ALA A 95 -7.33 3.40 -7.40
CA ALA A 95 -5.92 3.05 -7.38
C ALA A 95 -5.62 1.98 -6.31
N LEU A 96 -6.12 2.17 -5.09
CA LEU A 96 -5.87 1.26 -3.97
C LEU A 96 -6.58 -0.09 -4.13
N ALA A 97 -7.89 -0.07 -4.40
CA ALA A 97 -8.71 -1.29 -4.49
C ALA A 97 -8.67 -1.95 -5.87
N GLY A 98 -8.44 -1.19 -6.95
CA GLY A 98 -8.37 -1.70 -8.32
C GLY A 98 -6.95 -2.04 -8.79
N GLY A 99 -5.92 -1.45 -8.17
CA GLY A 99 -4.52 -1.73 -8.47
C GLY A 99 -3.80 -2.45 -7.34
N GLY A 100 -3.65 -1.78 -6.19
CA GLY A 100 -2.87 -2.28 -5.05
C GLY A 100 -3.37 -3.61 -4.48
N ALA A 101 -4.68 -3.75 -4.23
CA ALA A 101 -5.25 -4.98 -3.69
C ALA A 101 -5.14 -6.17 -4.67
N PRO A 102 -5.49 -6.04 -5.96
CA PRO A 102 -5.24 -7.10 -6.95
C PRO A 102 -3.76 -7.46 -7.08
N LEU A 103 -2.86 -6.47 -7.05
CA LEU A 103 -1.42 -6.73 -7.08
C LEU A 103 -0.97 -7.56 -5.88
N PHE A 104 -1.45 -7.22 -4.67
CA PHE A 104 -1.19 -8.01 -3.47
C PHE A 104 -1.68 -9.45 -3.62
N VAL A 105 -2.91 -9.66 -4.12
CA VAL A 105 -3.48 -11.00 -4.32
C VAL A 105 -2.64 -11.79 -5.32
N VAL A 106 -2.28 -11.20 -6.45
CA VAL A 106 -1.43 -11.86 -7.45
C VAL A 106 -0.07 -12.24 -6.86
N MET A 107 0.57 -11.34 -6.10
CA MET A 107 1.86 -11.63 -5.47
C MET A 107 1.75 -12.70 -4.38
N ALA A 108 0.65 -12.72 -3.62
CA ALA A 108 0.38 -13.78 -2.64
C ALA A 108 0.18 -15.14 -3.32
N ILE A 109 -0.56 -15.19 -4.44
CA ILE A 109 -0.72 -16.41 -5.22
C ILE A 109 0.63 -16.85 -5.80
N ALA A 110 1.41 -15.94 -6.38
CA ALA A 110 2.74 -16.23 -6.91
C ALA A 110 3.66 -16.84 -5.83
N THR A 111 3.62 -16.28 -4.62
CA THR A 111 4.38 -16.76 -3.46
C THR A 111 4.03 -18.22 -3.12
N LEU A 112 2.77 -18.60 -3.21
CA LEU A 112 2.26 -19.93 -2.86
C LEU A 112 2.22 -20.91 -4.04
N SER A 113 2.36 -20.43 -5.28
CA SER A 113 2.21 -21.24 -6.49
C SER A 113 3.39 -22.20 -6.66
N ALA A 114 3.13 -23.37 -7.25
CA ALA A 114 4.19 -24.27 -7.71
C ALA A 114 4.92 -23.72 -8.97
N SER A 115 4.27 -22.81 -9.72
CA SER A 115 4.78 -22.19 -10.94
C SER A 115 4.69 -20.67 -10.81
N PRO A 116 5.52 -20.03 -9.97
CA PRO A 116 5.48 -18.60 -9.74
C PRO A 116 5.60 -17.80 -11.04
N GLU A 117 6.42 -18.24 -12.00
CA GLU A 117 6.69 -17.59 -13.29
C GLU A 117 5.42 -17.25 -14.10
N ALA A 118 4.37 -18.07 -14.00
CA ALA A 118 3.09 -17.80 -14.66
C ALA A 118 2.42 -16.49 -14.17
N TRP A 119 2.80 -16.02 -12.98
CA TRP A 119 2.26 -14.83 -12.34
C TRP A 119 3.11 -13.58 -12.55
N LEU A 120 4.28 -13.69 -13.19
CA LEU A 120 5.18 -12.56 -13.42
C LEU A 120 4.52 -11.48 -14.29
N VAL A 121 3.98 -11.88 -15.45
CA VAL A 121 3.32 -10.94 -16.36
C VAL A 121 2.09 -10.29 -15.73
N PRO A 122 1.15 -11.04 -15.10
CA PRO A 122 0.05 -10.43 -14.34
C PRO A 122 0.50 -9.42 -13.27
N ALA A 123 1.55 -9.75 -12.50
CA ALA A 123 2.07 -8.87 -11.46
C ALA A 123 2.61 -7.55 -12.04
N VAL A 124 3.40 -7.63 -13.12
CA VAL A 124 3.96 -6.44 -13.79
C VAL A 124 2.86 -5.58 -14.41
N VAL A 125 1.86 -6.18 -15.05
CA VAL A 125 0.73 -5.43 -15.64
C VAL A 125 -0.04 -4.67 -14.55
N LEU A 126 -0.35 -5.33 -13.43
CA LEU A 126 -1.03 -4.69 -12.31
C LEU A 126 -0.18 -3.61 -11.64
N ALA A 127 1.13 -3.82 -11.51
CA ALA A 127 2.05 -2.81 -11.01
C ALA A 127 2.05 -1.57 -11.91
N LEU A 128 2.16 -1.75 -13.23
CA LEU A 128 2.09 -0.64 -14.20
C LEU A 128 0.75 0.11 -14.14
N ALA A 129 -0.37 -0.62 -14.10
CA ALA A 129 -1.69 -0.01 -13.98
C ALA A 129 -1.82 0.79 -12.68
N THR A 130 -1.31 0.25 -11.56
CA THR A 130 -1.29 0.93 -10.26
C THR A 130 -0.41 2.18 -10.32
N THR A 131 0.78 2.11 -10.92
CA THR A 131 1.67 3.26 -11.11
C THR A 131 1.02 4.35 -11.95
N ILE A 132 0.31 3.99 -13.02
CA ILE A 132 -0.43 4.96 -13.85
C ILE A 132 -1.52 5.64 -13.02
N ALA A 133 -2.27 4.89 -12.21
CA ALA A 133 -3.31 5.45 -11.35
C ALA A 133 -2.73 6.40 -10.29
N ILE A 134 -1.63 6.01 -9.63
CA ILE A 134 -0.90 6.88 -8.68
C ILE A 134 -0.38 8.14 -9.38
N ALA A 135 0.25 8.00 -10.56
CA ALA A 135 0.75 9.14 -11.32
C ALA A 135 -0.38 10.09 -11.74
N TYR A 136 -1.53 9.56 -12.16
CA TYR A 136 -2.71 10.35 -12.49
C TYR A 136 -3.20 11.15 -11.27
N ASP A 137 -3.25 10.51 -10.10
CA ASP A 137 -3.68 11.13 -8.84
C ASP A 137 -2.73 12.29 -8.44
N GLU A 138 -1.42 12.03 -8.43
CA GLU A 138 -0.38 13.02 -8.10
C GLU A 138 -0.41 14.22 -9.04
N LEU A 139 -0.50 13.98 -10.35
CA LEU A 139 -0.45 15.03 -11.37
C LEU A 139 -1.76 15.82 -11.46
N THR A 140 -2.89 15.24 -11.05
CA THR A 140 -4.21 15.87 -11.16
C THR A 140 -4.61 16.61 -9.88
N PHE A 141 -4.45 15.98 -8.72
CA PHE A 141 -5.00 16.48 -7.45
C PHE A 141 -3.93 17.04 -6.50
N HIS A 142 -2.69 16.57 -6.61
CA HIS A 142 -1.61 16.92 -5.67
C HIS A 142 -0.59 17.95 -6.21
N ARG A 143 -1.03 18.80 -7.15
CA ARG A 143 -0.18 19.86 -7.74
C ARG A 143 0.23 20.96 -6.75
N LYS A 144 -0.51 21.12 -5.65
CA LYS A 144 -0.32 22.17 -4.64
C LYS A 144 -0.50 21.59 -3.24
N CYS A 145 0.39 20.69 -2.86
CA CYS A 145 0.46 20.12 -1.53
C CYS A 145 1.44 20.90 -0.64
N SER A 146 1.25 20.80 0.67
CA SER A 146 2.26 21.27 1.60
C SER A 146 3.55 20.43 1.48
N ALA A 147 4.68 20.94 1.98
CA ALA A 147 5.93 20.18 1.98
C ALA A 147 5.82 18.85 2.75
N PHE A 148 5.06 18.85 3.85
CA PHE A 148 4.84 17.64 4.66
C PHE A 148 3.96 16.62 3.93
N GLU A 149 2.83 17.05 3.34
CA GLU A 149 1.96 16.20 2.51
C GLU A 149 2.75 15.59 1.34
N THR A 150 3.55 16.40 0.65
CA THR A 150 4.46 15.92 -0.41
C THR A 150 5.44 14.86 0.09
N ALA A 151 6.01 15.05 1.30
CA ALA A 151 6.91 14.06 1.90
C ALA A 151 6.18 12.75 2.22
N CYS A 152 4.95 12.82 2.73
CA CYS A 152 4.10 11.66 2.99
C CYS A 152 3.84 10.87 1.70
N HIS A 153 3.43 11.53 0.61
CA HIS A 153 3.17 10.84 -0.67
C HIS A 153 4.40 10.17 -1.25
N ARG A 154 5.55 10.85 -1.19
CA ARG A 154 6.83 10.29 -1.61
C ARG A 154 7.21 9.08 -0.77
N ALA A 155 7.08 9.17 0.55
CA ALA A 155 7.36 8.05 1.45
C ALA A 155 6.42 6.87 1.22
N LEU A 156 5.13 7.14 0.96
CA LEU A 156 4.13 6.12 0.62
C LEU A 156 4.48 5.42 -0.69
N THR A 157 4.67 6.18 -1.78
CA THR A 157 4.92 5.63 -3.11
C THR A 157 6.28 4.92 -3.16
N PHE A 158 7.33 5.53 -2.58
CA PHE A 158 8.66 4.94 -2.50
C PHE A 158 8.66 3.67 -1.65
N GLY A 159 8.05 3.71 -0.46
CA GLY A 159 7.96 2.55 0.43
C GLY A 159 7.20 1.38 -0.20
N MET A 160 6.05 1.65 -0.84
CA MET A 160 5.32 0.63 -1.59
C MET A 160 6.13 0.08 -2.76
N GLY A 161 6.83 0.94 -3.50
CA GLY A 161 7.69 0.53 -4.62
C GLY A 161 8.85 -0.36 -4.17
N VAL A 162 9.55 0.00 -3.10
CA VAL A 162 10.63 -0.80 -2.52
C VAL A 162 10.11 -2.13 -1.98
N ALA A 163 8.97 -2.12 -1.26
CA ALA A 163 8.36 -3.35 -0.77
C ALA A 163 7.98 -4.29 -1.93
N TRP A 164 7.36 -3.75 -2.99
CA TRP A 164 7.01 -4.54 -4.17
C TRP A 164 8.24 -5.11 -4.88
N LEU A 165 9.30 -4.30 -5.09
CA LEU A 165 10.54 -4.77 -5.72
C LEU A 165 11.22 -5.87 -4.89
N ALA A 166 11.25 -5.72 -3.57
CA ALA A 166 11.80 -6.74 -2.68
C ALA A 166 10.98 -8.04 -2.74
N TRP A 167 9.64 -7.95 -2.78
CA TRP A 167 8.77 -9.12 -2.90
C TRP A 167 8.92 -9.81 -4.27
N MET A 168 8.97 -9.04 -5.36
CA MET A 168 9.24 -9.55 -6.70
C MET A 168 10.57 -10.29 -6.77
N HIS A 169 11.65 -9.69 -6.24
CA HIS A 169 12.96 -10.32 -6.21
C HIS A 169 12.92 -11.63 -5.42
N GLY A 170 12.33 -11.63 -4.23
CA GLY A 170 12.19 -12.85 -3.43
C GLY A 170 11.47 -13.97 -4.20
N VAL A 171 10.30 -13.68 -4.77
CA VAL A 171 9.45 -14.69 -5.42
C VAL A 171 10.03 -15.20 -6.74
N PHE A 172 10.59 -14.32 -7.58
CA PHE A 172 10.96 -14.66 -8.96
C PHE A 172 12.45 -14.89 -9.18
N VAL A 173 13.31 -14.46 -8.25
CA VAL A 173 14.77 -14.59 -8.38
C VAL A 173 15.32 -15.50 -7.29
N GLU A 174 15.10 -15.15 -6.02
CA GLU A 174 15.69 -15.88 -4.89
C GLU A 174 15.08 -17.28 -4.74
N ARG A 175 13.76 -17.41 -4.82
CA ARG A 175 13.10 -18.72 -4.80
C ARG A 175 13.61 -19.64 -5.90
N ALA A 176 13.79 -19.13 -7.12
CA ALA A 176 14.32 -19.91 -8.24
C ALA A 176 15.74 -20.45 -7.98
N ALA A 177 16.53 -19.78 -7.12
CA ALA A 177 17.83 -20.27 -6.68
C ALA A 177 17.74 -21.38 -5.61
N HIS A 178 16.56 -21.55 -4.98
CA HIS A 178 16.32 -22.53 -3.90
C HIS A 178 15.45 -23.74 -4.31
N GLY A 179 14.80 -23.71 -5.48
CA GLY A 179 13.99 -24.81 -6.04
C GLY A 179 12.49 -24.66 -5.78
#